data_AF-A0A7W1UQT0-F1
#
_entry.id   AF-A0A7W1UQT0-F1
#
_cell.length_a   1.000
_cell.length_b   1.000
_cell.length_c   1.000
_cell.angle_alpha   90.00
_cell.angle_beta   90.00
_cell.angle_gamma   90.00
#
_symmetry.space_group_name_H-M   'P 1'
#
loop_
_entity.id
_entity.type
_entity.pdbx_description
1 polymer ?
#
loop_
_entity_poly.entity_id
_entity_poly.type
_entity_poly.pdbx_seq_one_letter_code
_entity_poly.pdbx_strand_id
1 'polypeptide(L)'
;YHIESGDDDLFVNEAATKRNSKIEISVDNHTVSKVKTTLGSWFRQKRRHVTTFKFYNTGSKFRLLMISISQYLFFITFVTALILQFQPIVVLSLFALRVLIQMIIFNKSMKHLAERDLLLLTPVIEIVLLAVYPMITISNMFMKKNKWK
;
A
#
# COMPACT_ATOMS: atom_id res chain seq x y z
N TYR A 1 13.59 -24.12 -1.40
CA TYR A 1 13.23 -22.69 -1.54
C TYR A 1 13.11 -22.04 -0.16
N HIS A 2 13.88 -20.98 0.12
CA HIS A 2 13.99 -20.35 1.46
C HIS A 2 13.02 -19.17 1.67
N ILE A 3 12.36 -18.68 0.61
CA ILE A 3 11.42 -17.54 0.62
C ILE A 3 10.10 -17.98 -0.03
N GLU A 4 8.96 -17.58 0.56
CA GLU A 4 7.62 -18.04 0.16
C GLU A 4 6.86 -17.10 -0.83
N SER A 5 7.37 -15.88 -1.04
CA SER A 5 6.76 -14.86 -1.92
C SER A 5 7.68 -13.65 -2.10
N GLY A 6 7.55 -12.92 -3.22
CA GLY A 6 8.18 -11.62 -3.46
C GLY A 6 9.64 -11.72 -3.88
N ASP A 7 9.99 -12.77 -4.61
CA ASP A 7 11.29 -12.99 -5.23
C ASP A 7 11.66 -11.88 -6.23
N ASP A 8 10.70 -11.43 -7.03
CA ASP A 8 10.81 -10.31 -7.96
C ASP A 8 11.10 -8.97 -7.26
N ASP A 9 10.25 -8.60 -6.30
CA ASP A 9 10.39 -7.35 -5.53
C ASP A 9 11.73 -7.30 -4.78
N LEU A 10 12.13 -8.43 -4.18
CA LEU A 10 13.39 -8.53 -3.43
C LEU A 10 14.61 -8.48 -4.33
N PHE A 11 14.57 -9.15 -5.48
CA PHE A 11 15.67 -9.08 -6.45
C PHE A 11 15.90 -7.64 -6.92
N VAL A 12 14.83 -6.93 -7.29
CA VAL A 12 14.94 -5.50 -7.65
C VAL A 12 15.43 -4.67 -6.47
N ASN A 13 14.95 -4.96 -5.24
CA ASN A 13 15.38 -4.24 -4.05
C ASN A 13 16.88 -4.35 -3.75
N GLU A 14 17.46 -5.50 -4.08
CA GLU A 14 18.87 -5.82 -3.83
C GLU A 14 19.78 -5.37 -4.98
N ALA A 15 19.37 -5.62 -6.23
CA ALA A 15 20.22 -5.41 -7.41
C ALA A 15 20.08 -4.00 -8.02
N ALA A 16 18.97 -3.30 -7.79
CA ALA A 16 18.75 -1.99 -8.41
C ALA A 16 19.53 -0.86 -7.72
N THR A 17 20.11 -0.02 -8.56
CA THR A 17 20.79 1.22 -8.21
C THR A 17 20.16 2.37 -9.00
N LYS A 18 20.52 3.61 -8.65
CA LYS A 18 20.06 4.81 -9.36
C LYS A 18 20.50 4.87 -10.84
N ARG A 19 21.45 4.01 -11.26
CA ARG A 19 22.06 4.06 -12.60
C ARG A 19 21.75 2.86 -13.50
N ASN A 20 21.26 1.75 -12.95
CA ASN A 20 21.03 0.50 -13.69
C ASN A 20 19.55 0.10 -13.76
N SER A 21 18.64 0.96 -13.31
CA SER A 21 17.19 0.71 -13.33
C SER A 21 16.44 1.88 -13.95
N LYS A 22 15.37 1.57 -14.68
CA LYS A 22 14.47 2.54 -15.30
C LYS A 22 13.03 2.03 -15.17
N ILE A 23 12.07 2.95 -15.15
CA ILE A 23 10.65 2.64 -15.09
C ILE A 23 10.15 2.35 -16.51
N GLU A 24 9.46 1.23 -16.68
CA GLU A 24 8.75 0.83 -17.90
C GLU A 24 7.24 0.96 -17.65
N ILE A 25 6.55 1.74 -18.48
CA ILE A 25 5.12 2.06 -18.34
C ILE A 25 4.32 1.79 -19.63
N SER A 26 4.92 1.14 -20.62
CA SER A 26 4.20 0.71 -21.81
C SER A 26 3.18 -0.36 -21.44
N VAL A 27 1.95 -0.16 -21.89
CA VAL A 27 0.82 -1.07 -21.65
C VAL A 27 1.11 -2.47 -22.21
N ASP A 28 1.86 -2.54 -23.32
CA ASP A 28 2.24 -3.81 -23.97
C ASP A 28 3.16 -4.68 -23.10
N ASN A 29 3.82 -4.08 -22.11
CA ASN A 29 4.74 -4.76 -21.18
C ASN A 29 4.08 -5.09 -19.83
N HIS A 30 2.77 -4.84 -19.67
CA HIS A 30 2.07 -5.13 -18.42
C HIS A 30 1.93 -6.64 -18.19
N THR A 31 2.29 -7.08 -16.98
CA THR A 31 2.07 -8.47 -16.54
C THR A 31 0.85 -8.53 -15.62
N VAL A 32 -0.20 -9.23 -16.04
CA VAL A 32 -1.45 -9.35 -15.27
C VAL A 32 -1.57 -10.73 -14.63
N SER A 33 -1.83 -10.77 -13.33
CA SER A 33 -2.06 -12.02 -12.59
C SER A 33 -3.53 -12.28 -12.34
N LYS A 34 -3.93 -13.56 -12.24
CA LYS A 34 -5.32 -13.94 -11.93
C LYS A 34 -5.68 -13.50 -10.50
N VAL A 35 -6.72 -12.68 -10.39
CA VAL A 35 -7.26 -12.20 -9.11
C VAL A 35 -7.80 -13.37 -8.29
N LYS A 36 -7.70 -13.25 -6.96
CA LYS A 36 -8.28 -14.22 -6.02
C LYS A 36 -9.79 -14.00 -5.93
N THR A 37 -10.57 -15.04 -6.21
CA THR A 37 -12.04 -14.99 -6.25
C THR A 37 -12.71 -15.11 -4.89
N THR A 38 -11.95 -15.42 -3.83
CA THR A 38 -12.49 -15.55 -2.47
C THR A 38 -11.69 -14.74 -1.46
N LEU A 39 -12.38 -14.16 -0.48
CA LEU A 39 -11.74 -13.38 0.58
C LEU A 39 -10.69 -14.18 1.36
N GLY A 40 -10.95 -15.47 1.64
CA GLY A 40 -9.98 -16.33 2.33
C GLY A 40 -8.69 -16.56 1.53
N SER A 41 -8.79 -16.75 0.21
CA SER A 41 -7.61 -16.91 -0.65
C SER A 41 -6.86 -15.59 -0.86
N TRP A 42 -7.58 -14.48 -0.94
CA TRP A 42 -7.01 -13.13 -0.95
C TRP A 42 -6.27 -12.80 0.35
N PHE A 43 -6.90 -13.07 1.50
CA PHE A 43 -6.31 -12.84 2.82
C PHE A 43 -5.03 -13.67 2.99
N ARG A 44 -5.05 -14.95 2.62
CA ARG A 44 -3.85 -15.81 2.61
C ARG A 44 -2.75 -15.27 1.69
N GLN A 45 -3.10 -14.74 0.51
CA GLN A 45 -2.14 -14.12 -0.40
C GLN A 45 -1.49 -12.88 0.23
N LYS A 46 -2.29 -11.95 0.76
CA LYS A 46 -1.78 -10.72 1.40
C LYS A 46 -0.96 -11.02 2.66
N ARG A 47 -1.38 -12.02 3.44
CA ARG A 47 -0.63 -12.51 4.60
C ARG A 47 0.77 -12.99 4.21
N ARG A 48 0.93 -13.74 3.10
CA ARG A 48 2.25 -14.14 2.59
C ARG A 48 3.07 -12.92 2.13
N HIS A 49 2.46 -11.99 1.41
CA HIS A 49 3.12 -10.80 0.89
C HIS A 49 3.72 -9.92 2.02
N VAL A 50 2.99 -9.74 3.13
CA VAL A 50 3.51 -8.98 4.29
C VAL A 50 4.76 -9.63 4.90
N THR A 51 4.94 -10.95 4.77
CA THR A 51 6.14 -11.61 5.30
C THR A 51 7.42 -11.31 4.51
N THR A 52 7.30 -10.79 3.29
CA THR A 52 8.43 -10.37 2.44
C THR A 52 9.09 -9.09 2.96
N PHE A 53 8.34 -8.22 3.64
CA PHE A 53 8.81 -6.91 4.11
C PHE A 53 10.11 -6.96 4.93
N LYS A 54 10.29 -8.02 5.73
CA LYS A 54 11.49 -8.19 6.58
C LYS A 54 12.79 -8.37 5.80
N PHE A 55 12.72 -8.72 4.51
CA PHE A 55 13.89 -8.95 3.66
C PHE A 55 14.30 -7.70 2.87
N TYR A 56 13.49 -6.63 2.86
CA TYR A 56 13.89 -5.38 2.20
C TYR A 56 15.09 -4.72 2.88
N ASN A 57 15.88 -3.99 2.09
CA ASN A 57 16.96 -3.15 2.60
C ASN A 57 16.42 -2.01 3.49
N THR A 58 17.28 -1.48 4.38
CA THR A 58 16.89 -0.49 5.38
C THR A 58 16.27 0.77 4.77
N GLY A 59 16.81 1.25 3.65
CA GLY A 59 16.28 2.45 2.99
C GLY A 59 14.87 2.26 2.44
N SER A 60 14.56 1.08 1.92
CA SER A 60 13.22 0.77 1.38
C SER A 60 12.22 0.54 2.50
N LYS A 61 12.61 -0.17 3.56
CA LYS A 61 11.82 -0.28 4.79
C LYS A 61 11.46 1.10 5.35
N PHE A 62 12.44 1.99 5.45
CA PHE A 62 12.23 3.34 5.96
C PHE A 62 11.21 4.13 5.12
N ARG A 63 11.34 4.13 3.78
CA ARG A 63 10.39 4.83 2.89
C ARG A 63 8.96 4.28 3.02
N LEU A 64 8.80 2.96 3.02
CA LEU A 64 7.49 2.30 3.17
C LEU A 64 6.85 2.59 4.54
N LEU A 65 7.66 2.59 5.60
CA LEU A 65 7.22 2.90 6.95
C LEU A 65 6.80 4.37 7.08
N MET A 66 7.59 5.29 6.52
CA MET A 66 7.28 6.73 6.55
C MET A 66 5.96 7.06 5.85
N ILE A 67 5.67 6.42 4.72
CA ILE A 67 4.38 6.58 4.04
C ILE A 67 3.25 6.15 4.99
N SER A 68 3.33 4.94 5.55
CA SER A 68 2.31 4.43 6.48
C SER A 68 2.13 5.33 7.71
N ILE A 69 3.21 5.72 8.38
CA ILE A 69 3.18 6.58 9.57
C ILE A 69 2.56 7.94 9.22
N SER A 70 2.94 8.54 8.10
CA SER A 70 2.37 9.83 7.67
C SER A 70 0.85 9.77 7.46
N GLN A 71 0.34 8.66 6.93
CA GLN A 71 -1.10 8.45 6.75
C GLN A 71 -1.82 8.34 8.10
N TYR A 72 -1.31 7.53 9.03
CA TYR A 72 -1.92 7.41 10.37
C TYR A 72 -1.90 8.74 11.12
N LEU A 73 -0.75 9.42 11.12
CA LEU A 73 -0.63 10.73 11.76
C LEU A 73 -1.63 11.73 11.17
N PHE A 74 -1.77 11.77 9.84
CA PHE A 74 -2.74 12.64 9.18
C PHE A 74 -4.18 12.36 9.65
N PHE A 75 -4.63 11.10 9.64
CA PHE A 75 -6.00 10.79 10.06
C PHE A 75 -6.22 10.99 11.57
N ILE A 76 -5.25 10.66 12.42
CA ILE A 76 -5.33 10.88 13.87
C ILE A 76 -5.43 12.38 14.17
N THR A 77 -4.56 13.19 13.57
CA THR A 77 -4.57 14.66 13.75
C THR A 77 -5.83 15.30 13.19
N PHE A 78 -6.31 14.86 12.03
CA PHE A 78 -7.57 15.31 11.45
C PHE A 78 -8.76 15.04 12.38
N VAL A 79 -8.91 13.80 12.85
CA VAL A 79 -10.00 13.42 13.76
C VAL A 79 -9.90 14.17 15.08
N THR A 80 -8.70 14.27 15.64
CA THR A 80 -8.47 15.00 16.90
C THR A 80 -8.85 16.48 16.76
N ALA A 81 -8.44 17.12 15.67
CA ALA A 81 -8.77 18.53 15.42
C ALA A 81 -10.28 18.77 15.28
N LEU A 82 -11.01 17.84 14.63
CA LEU A 82 -12.46 17.90 14.54
C LEU A 82 -13.16 17.70 15.90
N ILE A 83 -12.71 16.74 16.70
CA ILE A 83 -13.24 16.51 18.05
C ILE A 83 -13.04 17.76 18.92
N LEU A 84 -11.87 18.39 18.84
CA LEU A 84 -11.56 19.62 19.57
C LEU A 84 -12.20 20.88 18.98
N GLN A 85 -12.96 20.77 17.88
CA GLN A 85 -13.55 21.91 17.16
C GLN A 85 -12.52 22.98 16.78
N PHE A 86 -11.26 22.57 16.54
CA PHE A 86 -10.18 23.47 16.20
C PHE A 86 -10.31 23.91 14.74
N GLN A 87 -10.88 25.09 14.50
CA GLN A 87 -11.02 25.69 13.16
C GLN A 87 -11.59 24.71 12.13
N PRO A 88 -12.82 24.17 12.33
CA PRO A 88 -13.34 23.06 11.54
C PRO A 88 -13.38 23.36 10.04
N ILE A 89 -13.65 24.62 9.66
CA ILE A 89 -13.65 25.04 8.25
C ILE A 89 -12.25 24.88 7.63
N VAL A 90 -11.19 25.29 8.33
CA VAL A 90 -9.80 25.17 7.85
C VAL A 90 -9.39 23.71 7.77
N VAL A 91 -9.70 22.93 8.80
CA VAL A 91 -9.38 21.49 8.87
C VAL A 91 -10.05 20.72 7.73
N LEU A 92 -11.34 20.94 7.50
CA LEU A 92 -12.09 20.33 6.40
C LEU A 92 -11.56 20.77 5.04
N SER A 93 -11.18 22.05 4.89
CA SER A 93 -10.63 22.58 3.65
C SER A 93 -9.28 21.94 3.31
N LEU A 94 -8.39 21.79 4.29
CA LEU A 94 -7.10 21.10 4.11
C LEU A 94 -7.28 19.62 3.78
N PHE A 95 -8.24 18.96 4.43
CA PHE A 95 -8.59 17.57 4.11
C PHE A 95 -9.09 17.44 2.67
N ALA A 96 -10.02 18.30 2.25
CA ALA A 96 -10.54 18.31 0.88
C ALA A 96 -9.43 18.58 -0.16
N LEU A 97 -8.53 19.53 0.12
CA LEU A 97 -7.37 19.82 -0.73
C LEU A 97 -6.44 18.60 -0.85
N ARG A 98 -6.16 17.92 0.26
CA ARG A 98 -5.33 16.71 0.28
C ARG A 98 -5.96 15.58 -0.55
N VAL A 99 -7.26 15.36 -0.41
CA VAL A 99 -8.00 14.38 -1.21
C VAL A 99 -7.98 14.75 -2.69
N LEU A 100 -8.17 16.03 -3.04
CA LEU A 100 -8.11 16.50 -4.43
C LEU A 100 -6.73 16.22 -5.06
N ILE A 101 -5.65 16.56 -4.36
CA ILE A 101 -4.28 16.32 -4.84
C ILE A 101 -4.06 14.81 -5.04
N GLN A 102 -4.50 13.98 -4.10
CA GLN A 102 -4.40 12.53 -4.18
C GLN A 102 -5.17 11.96 -5.38
N MET A 103 -6.39 12.45 -5.62
CA MET A 103 -7.20 12.07 -6.78
C MET A 103 -6.51 12.44 -8.11
N ILE A 104 -5.85 13.60 -8.18
CA ILE A 104 -5.08 14.00 -9.38
C ILE A 104 -3.90 13.06 -9.61
N ILE A 105 -3.14 12.73 -8.55
CA ILE A 105 -2.00 11.82 -8.64
C ILE A 105 -2.46 10.43 -9.09
N PHE A 106 -3.50 9.88 -8.44
CA PHE A 106 -3.99 8.55 -8.79
C PHE A 106 -4.63 8.49 -10.17
N ASN A 107 -5.33 9.52 -10.62
CA ASN A 107 -5.83 9.58 -12.00
C ASN A 107 -4.68 9.49 -13.02
N LYS A 108 -3.55 10.18 -12.76
CA LYS A 108 -2.35 10.06 -13.63
C LYS A 108 -1.75 8.66 -13.58
N SER A 109 -1.58 8.08 -12.39
CA SER A 109 -1.05 6.72 -12.23
C SER A 109 -1.94 5.66 -12.89
N MET A 110 -3.26 5.77 -12.72
CA MET A 110 -4.26 4.88 -13.33
C MET A 110 -4.26 4.95 -14.86
N LYS A 111 -4.00 6.13 -15.43
CA LYS A 111 -3.82 6.26 -16.89
C LYS A 111 -2.58 5.52 -17.38
N HIS A 112 -1.48 5.53 -16.62
CA HIS A 112 -0.28 4.76 -16.95
C HIS A 112 -0.50 3.25 -16.78
N LEU A 113 -1.29 2.83 -15.78
CA LEU A 113 -1.57 1.41 -15.52
C LEU A 113 -2.70 0.83 -16.38
N ALA A 114 -3.41 1.65 -17.15
CA ALA A 114 -4.62 1.29 -17.89
C ALA A 114 -5.81 0.80 -17.00
N GLU A 115 -5.88 1.27 -15.75
CA GLU A 115 -6.86 0.84 -14.73
C GLU A 115 -7.63 2.05 -14.17
N ARG A 116 -8.66 2.55 -14.89
CA ARG A 116 -9.36 3.82 -14.56
C ARG A 116 -10.59 3.69 -13.67
N ASP A 117 -11.07 2.47 -13.46
CA ASP A 117 -12.31 2.12 -12.77
C ASP A 117 -12.26 2.40 -11.26
N LEU A 118 -11.07 2.41 -10.65
CA LEU A 118 -10.90 2.55 -9.20
C LEU A 118 -10.85 4.00 -8.69
N LEU A 119 -10.83 5.00 -9.58
CA LEU A 119 -10.52 6.39 -9.19
C LEU A 119 -11.49 6.93 -8.12
N LEU A 120 -12.81 6.78 -8.34
CA LEU A 120 -13.83 7.29 -7.42
C LEU A 120 -13.83 6.55 -6.08
N LEU A 121 -13.46 5.27 -6.08
CA LEU A 121 -13.41 4.44 -4.87
C LEU A 121 -12.13 4.67 -4.07
N THR A 122 -11.15 5.39 -4.61
CA THR A 122 -9.82 5.48 -4.01
C THR A 122 -9.81 6.04 -2.57
N PRO A 123 -10.56 7.10 -2.22
CA PRO A 123 -10.59 7.59 -0.84
C PRO A 123 -11.13 6.55 0.15
N VAL A 124 -12.13 5.77 -0.27
CA VAL A 124 -12.71 4.70 0.54
C VAL A 124 -11.72 3.54 0.68
N ILE A 125 -11.07 3.15 -0.43
CA ILE A 125 -10.08 2.07 -0.45
C ILE A 125 -8.90 2.39 0.47
N GLU A 126 -8.44 3.65 0.53
CA GLU A 126 -7.35 4.04 1.44
C GLU A 126 -7.71 3.75 2.90
N ILE A 127 -8.90 4.17 3.35
CA ILE A 127 -9.36 3.94 4.73
C ILE A 127 -9.47 2.44 5.01
N VAL A 128 -10.04 1.68 4.06
CA VAL A 128 -10.14 0.22 4.17
C VAL A 128 -8.76 -0.42 4.29
N LEU A 129 -7.79 -0.01 3.48
CA LEU A 129 -6.44 -0.57 3.51
C LEU A 129 -5.69 -0.21 4.80
N LEU A 130 -5.89 1.00 5.34
CA LEU A 130 -5.36 1.40 6.64
C LEU A 130 -5.91 0.55 7.79
N ALA A 131 -7.13 0.02 7.69
CA ALA A 131 -7.64 -0.94 8.66
C ALA A 131 -7.12 -2.36 8.41
N VAL A 132 -7.13 -2.81 7.14
CA VAL A 132 -6.86 -4.22 6.79
C VAL A 132 -5.38 -4.60 6.92
N TYR A 133 -4.43 -3.74 6.56
CA TYR A 133 -3.00 -4.08 6.64
C TYR A 133 -2.50 -4.32 8.07
N PRO A 134 -2.86 -3.52 9.08
CA PRO A 134 -2.58 -3.84 10.48
C PRO A 134 -3.21 -5.15 10.92
N MET A 135 -4.48 -5.41 10.57
CA MET A 135 -5.16 -6.67 10.91
C MET A 135 -4.40 -7.88 10.35
N ILE A 136 -3.95 -7.83 9.09
CA ILE A 136 -3.15 -8.89 8.46
C ILE A 136 -1.79 -9.03 9.15
N THR A 137 -1.14 -7.93 9.50
CA THR A 137 0.18 -7.92 10.15
C THR A 137 0.09 -8.54 11.56
N ILE A 138 -0.90 -8.13 12.35
CA ILE A 138 -1.18 -8.68 13.68
C ILE A 138 -1.51 -10.17 13.58
N SER A 139 -2.36 -10.55 12.62
CA SER A 139 -2.71 -11.94 12.35
C SER A 139 -1.48 -12.81 12.05
N ASN A 140 -0.48 -12.26 11.35
CA ASN A 140 0.80 -12.93 11.09
C ASN A 140 1.65 -13.13 12.34
N MET A 141 1.56 -12.25 13.35
CA MET A 141 2.29 -12.38 14.60
C MET A 141 1.74 -13.54 15.45
N PHE A 142 0.41 -13.73 15.45
CA PHE A 142 -0.25 -14.77 16.23
C PHE A 142 -0.33 -16.13 15.52
N MET A 143 -0.55 -16.14 14.20
CA MET A 143 -0.66 -17.38 13.43
C MET A 143 0.71 -17.85 12.97
N LYS A 144 1.34 -18.73 13.75
CA LYS A 144 2.57 -19.44 13.33
C LYS A 144 2.33 -20.15 11.99
N LYS A 145 3.32 -20.08 11.10
CA LYS A 145 3.31 -20.89 9.88
C LYS A 145 3.47 -22.35 10.28
N ASN A 146 2.51 -23.20 9.96
CA ASN A 146 2.74 -24.64 9.96
C ASN A 146 3.86 -24.92 8.96
N LYS A 147 5.04 -25.30 9.47
CA LYS A 147 6.10 -25.85 8.64
C LYS A 147 5.69 -27.28 8.27
N TRP A 148 5.08 -27.40 7.09
CA TRP A 148 4.73 -28.62 6.33
C TRP A 148 3.74 -29.62 6.96
N LYS A 149 2.78 -30.04 6.12
CA LYS A 149 2.56 -31.46 5.77
C LYS A 149 3.33 -31.70 4.49
#